data_AF-A0A8P4KQL0-F1
#
_entry.id   AF-A0A8P4KQL0-F1
#
_cell.length_a   1.000
_cell.length_b   1.000
_cell.length_c   1.000
_cell.angle_alpha   90.00
_cell.angle_beta   90.00
_cell.angle_gamma   90.00
#
_symmetry.space_group_name_H-M   'P 1'
#
loop_
_entity.id
_entity.type
_entity.pdbx_description
1 polymer ?
#
loop_
_entity_poly.entity_id
_entity_poly.type
_entity_poly.pdbx_seq_one_letter_code
_entity_poly.pdbx_strand_id
1 'polypeptide(L)'
;LIHCSSTLHSRLLQLQSRFTWDLTEEDLDLENLSTRLQDHIDLQLGQRGAGLSLLRYLQDRKEEAVALLNQSEEKTRECFTEDSERRLIVTYGDLAWLKYQTGDYTHCCPSFSLQAKYPTGSSTVLHPEVYGEKGWTYLKFRKSYYPKAIDCFRKALELQPEDSEWNAGCAIALYRTEPESPAFKQLRRALQINPDDGVLLSMLALKLVAYNKHQEAEGLVEKALKIEPDHPHVMRYVGKYLRIQGENEQSIDLLKRALERSKKSAFIHHQLAMCYKKKKTDEQTKKPFDKQNKGTHILV
;
A
#
# COMPACT_ATOMS: atom_id res chain seq x y z
N LEU A 1 -21.65 35.43 12.94
CA LEU A 1 -21.15 34.03 12.98
C LEU A 1 -21.58 33.22 11.74
N ILE A 2 -22.86 33.21 11.37
CA ILE A 2 -23.39 32.43 10.21
C ILE A 2 -22.72 32.82 8.86
N HIS A 3 -22.54 34.11 8.59
CA HIS A 3 -21.89 34.58 7.36
C HIS A 3 -20.38 34.26 7.26
N CYS A 4 -19.73 34.09 8.42
CA CYS A 4 -18.31 33.72 8.51
C CYS A 4 -18.13 32.20 8.35
N SER A 5 -19.11 31.42 8.80
CA SER A 5 -19.15 29.96 8.62
C SER A 5 -19.36 29.56 7.16
N SER A 6 -20.22 30.26 6.42
CA SER A 6 -20.48 29.94 5.00
C SER A 6 -19.29 30.25 4.09
N THR A 7 -18.57 31.33 4.38
CA THR A 7 -17.34 31.72 3.67
C THR A 7 -16.14 30.85 4.07
N LEU A 8 -16.08 30.36 5.30
CA LEU A 8 -15.07 29.40 5.72
C LEU A 8 -15.28 28.03 5.06
N HIS A 9 -16.53 27.56 5.01
CA HIS A 9 -16.87 26.27 4.39
C HIS A 9 -16.49 26.22 2.90
N SER A 10 -16.78 27.29 2.14
CA SER A 10 -16.40 27.36 0.73
C SER A 10 -14.88 27.34 0.52
N ARG A 11 -14.11 27.94 1.43
CA ARG A 11 -12.65 27.88 1.41
C ARG A 11 -12.11 26.50 1.78
N LEU A 12 -12.75 25.80 2.72
CA LEU A 12 -12.38 24.42 3.09
C LEU A 12 -12.57 23.45 1.92
N LEU A 13 -13.61 23.64 1.11
CA LEU A 13 -13.83 22.85 -0.12
C LEU A 13 -12.72 23.05 -1.18
N GLN A 14 -11.97 24.16 -1.10
CA GLN A 14 -10.83 24.43 -1.98
C GLN A 14 -9.51 23.82 -1.47
N LEU A 15 -9.48 23.33 -0.24
CA LEU A 15 -8.30 22.65 0.31
C LEU A 15 -8.15 21.25 -0.28
N GLN A 16 -6.89 20.85 -0.49
CA GLN A 16 -6.56 19.48 -0.83
C GLN A 16 -6.64 18.64 0.44
N SER A 17 -7.60 17.73 0.48
CA SER A 17 -7.97 16.98 1.66
C SER A 17 -8.55 15.62 1.25
N ARG A 18 -8.31 14.57 2.04
CA ARG A 18 -8.90 13.24 1.81
C ARG A 18 -10.42 13.27 1.89
N PHE A 19 -10.98 14.25 2.62
CA PHE A 19 -12.42 14.50 2.70
C PHE A 19 -13.01 15.03 1.39
N THR A 20 -12.20 15.53 0.45
CA THR A 20 -12.66 16.09 -0.84
C THR A 20 -12.33 15.19 -2.04
N TRP A 21 -11.92 13.95 -1.82
CA TRP A 21 -11.45 13.04 -2.89
C TRP A 21 -12.48 12.00 -3.37
N ASP A 22 -13.76 12.20 -3.05
CA ASP A 22 -14.88 11.32 -3.42
C ASP A 22 -14.61 9.84 -3.12
N LEU A 23 -14.15 9.57 -1.90
CA LEU A 23 -13.92 8.21 -1.41
C LEU A 23 -15.27 7.62 -0.98
N THR A 24 -15.83 6.74 -1.81
CA THR A 24 -17.14 6.11 -1.56
C THR A 24 -17.02 5.07 -0.45
N GLU A 25 -17.90 5.15 0.54
CA GLU A 25 -17.98 4.21 1.68
C GLU A 25 -18.70 2.90 1.33
N GLU A 26 -19.51 2.91 0.28
CA GLU A 26 -20.28 1.75 -0.18
C GLU A 26 -19.37 0.54 -0.44
N ASP A 27 -19.71 -0.59 0.20
CA ASP A 27 -19.00 -1.88 0.16
C ASP A 27 -17.55 -1.86 0.70
N LEU A 28 -17.17 -0.85 1.47
CA LEU A 28 -15.85 -0.79 2.11
C LEU A 28 -15.87 -1.55 3.45
N ASP A 29 -15.07 -2.62 3.54
CA ASP A 29 -14.78 -3.27 4.83
C ASP A 29 -13.84 -2.37 5.66
N LEU A 30 -14.45 -1.44 6.41
CA LEU A 30 -13.77 -0.46 7.24
C LEU A 30 -12.89 -1.11 8.31
N GLU A 31 -13.30 -2.24 8.87
CA GLU A 31 -12.54 -2.94 9.91
C GLU A 31 -11.28 -3.59 9.34
N ASN A 32 -11.40 -4.26 8.19
CA ASN A 32 -10.26 -4.85 7.50
C ASN A 32 -9.27 -3.77 7.04
N LEU A 33 -9.77 -2.69 6.45
CA LEU A 33 -8.92 -1.60 5.99
C LEU A 33 -8.25 -0.90 7.18
N SER A 34 -8.98 -0.64 8.26
CA SER A 34 -8.44 -0.05 9.49
C SER A 34 -7.32 -0.90 10.08
N THR A 35 -7.55 -2.22 10.20
CA THR A 35 -6.54 -3.17 10.68
C THR A 35 -5.30 -3.13 9.81
N ARG A 36 -5.45 -3.16 8.49
CA ARG A 36 -4.31 -3.11 7.56
C ARG A 36 -3.52 -1.81 7.66
N LEU A 37 -4.20 -0.67 7.77
CA LEU A 37 -3.51 0.61 7.92
C LEU A 37 -2.82 0.73 9.28
N GLN A 38 -3.41 0.18 10.34
CA GLN A 38 -2.79 0.11 11.66
C GLN A 38 -1.51 -0.74 11.63
N ASP A 39 -1.58 -1.96 11.06
CA ASP A 39 -0.41 -2.84 10.88
C ASP A 39 0.74 -2.11 10.17
N HIS A 40 0.44 -1.32 9.13
CA HIS A 40 1.45 -0.54 8.42
C HIS A 40 2.12 0.54 9.28
N ILE A 41 1.37 1.17 10.19
CA ILE A 41 1.91 2.19 11.11
C ILE A 41 2.76 1.51 12.18
N ASP A 42 2.26 0.45 12.79
CA ASP A 42 2.92 -0.28 13.88
C ASP A 42 4.25 -0.90 13.41
N LEU A 43 4.27 -1.39 12.16
CA LEU A 43 5.45 -1.95 11.52
C LEU A 43 6.35 -0.90 10.84
N GLN A 44 6.02 0.40 10.97
CA GLN A 44 6.79 1.52 10.40
C GLN A 44 7.07 1.38 8.90
N LEU A 45 6.13 0.84 8.12
CA LEU A 45 6.29 0.55 6.68
C LEU A 45 6.11 1.80 5.81
N GLY A 46 6.74 2.91 6.20
CA GLY A 46 6.68 4.21 5.52
C GLY A 46 5.34 4.95 5.63
N GLN A 47 4.40 4.48 6.45
CA GLN A 47 3.11 5.14 6.65
C GLN A 47 3.12 6.09 7.84
N ARG A 48 2.57 7.29 7.63
CA ARG A 48 2.49 8.33 8.66
C ARG A 48 1.16 8.43 9.40
N GLY A 49 0.17 7.60 9.04
CA GLY A 49 -1.12 7.53 9.75
C GLY A 49 -2.23 8.39 9.17
N ALA A 50 -1.94 9.30 8.24
CA ALA A 50 -2.94 10.18 7.64
C ALA A 50 -4.04 9.48 6.82
N GLY A 51 -3.82 8.24 6.34
CA GLY A 51 -4.89 7.45 5.74
C GLY A 51 -5.84 6.81 6.75
N LEU A 52 -5.35 6.52 7.96
CA LEU A 52 -6.13 5.89 9.04
C LEU A 52 -7.03 6.91 9.75
N SER A 53 -6.63 8.19 9.79
CA SER A 53 -7.43 9.26 10.40
C SER A 53 -8.80 9.40 9.74
N LEU A 54 -8.89 9.31 8.41
CA LEU A 54 -10.18 9.33 7.71
C LEU A 54 -11.07 8.17 8.17
N LEU A 55 -10.54 6.97 8.35
CA LEU A 55 -11.33 5.83 8.83
C LEU A 55 -11.79 6.01 10.27
N ARG A 56 -10.94 6.58 11.15
CA ARG A 56 -11.34 6.89 12.53
C ARG A 56 -12.45 7.93 12.56
N TYR A 57 -12.39 8.93 11.68
CA TYR A 57 -13.47 9.89 11.52
C TYR A 57 -14.78 9.23 11.07
N LEU A 58 -14.73 8.34 10.06
CA LEU A 58 -15.92 7.61 9.60
C LEU A 58 -16.52 6.68 10.67
N GLN A 59 -15.71 6.28 11.65
CA GLN A 59 -16.13 5.52 12.84
C GLN A 59 -16.60 6.41 14.00
N ASP A 60 -16.80 7.72 13.76
CA ASP A 60 -17.14 8.74 14.77
C ASP A 60 -16.10 8.89 15.91
N ARG A 61 -14.84 8.51 15.65
CA ARG A 61 -13.70 8.62 16.59
C ARG A 61 -12.84 9.84 16.23
N LYS A 62 -13.42 11.03 16.38
CA LYS A 62 -12.84 12.28 15.88
C LYS A 62 -11.56 12.69 16.60
N GLU A 63 -11.47 12.52 17.92
CA GLU A 63 -10.25 12.86 18.67
C GLU A 63 -9.06 11.99 18.21
N GLU A 64 -9.31 10.70 17.96
CA GLU A 64 -8.28 9.80 17.47
C GLU A 64 -7.84 10.14 16.04
N ALA A 65 -8.78 10.56 15.18
CA ALA A 65 -8.44 11.03 13.84
C ALA A 65 -7.49 12.24 13.88
N VAL A 66 -7.75 13.20 14.77
CA VAL A 66 -6.88 14.36 14.98
C VAL A 66 -5.52 13.95 15.55
N ALA A 67 -5.48 13.06 16.55
CA ALA A 67 -4.24 12.57 17.13
C ALA A 67 -3.34 11.88 16.09
N LEU A 68 -3.93 11.06 15.21
CA LEU A 68 -3.21 10.41 14.10
C LEU A 68 -2.64 11.41 13.09
N LEU A 69 -3.35 12.50 12.80
CA LEU A 69 -2.86 13.54 11.89
C LEU A 69 -1.73 14.35 12.51
N ASN A 70 -1.81 14.67 13.81
CA ASN A 70 -0.72 15.34 14.52
C ASN A 70 0.54 14.46 14.56
N GLN A 71 0.39 13.16 14.85
CA GLN A 71 1.49 12.21 14.77
C GLN A 71 2.06 12.12 13.34
N SER A 72 1.19 12.16 12.33
CA SER A 72 1.60 12.17 10.93
C SER A 72 2.38 13.42 10.57
N GLU A 73 2.01 14.57 11.13
CA GLU A 73 2.71 15.82 10.95
C GLU A 73 4.12 15.76 11.53
N GLU A 74 4.23 15.38 12.81
CA GLU A 74 5.50 15.26 13.52
C GLU A 74 6.47 14.37 12.75
N LYS A 75 6.03 13.16 12.38
CA LYS A 75 6.83 12.23 11.58
C LYS A 75 7.22 12.80 10.21
N THR A 76 6.35 13.59 9.58
CA THR A 76 6.69 14.21 8.28
C THR A 76 7.80 15.25 8.43
N ARG A 77 7.76 16.05 9.50
CA ARG A 77 8.80 17.05 9.81
C ARG A 77 10.12 16.40 10.20
N GLU A 78 10.08 15.29 10.93
CA GLU A 78 11.28 14.50 11.28
C GLU A 78 11.93 13.88 10.04
N CYS A 79 11.13 13.35 9.11
CA CYS A 79 11.65 12.72 7.90
C CYS A 79 12.11 13.71 6.82
N PHE A 80 11.53 14.91 6.76
CA PHE A 80 11.76 15.86 5.66
C PHE A 80 11.96 17.28 6.19
N THR A 81 13.21 17.67 6.41
CA THR A 81 13.51 19.00 6.98
C THR A 81 13.22 20.14 5.99
N GLU A 82 13.55 20.00 4.71
CA GLU A 82 13.39 21.07 3.71
C GLU A 82 12.06 21.00 2.93
N ASP A 83 11.53 19.79 2.70
CA ASP A 83 10.32 19.56 1.89
C ASP A 83 9.07 19.22 2.72
N SER A 84 9.13 19.26 4.06
CA SER A 84 7.99 18.89 4.91
C SER A 84 6.73 19.69 4.62
N GLU A 85 6.85 21.00 4.38
CA GLU A 85 5.68 21.86 4.22
C GLU A 85 4.80 21.46 3.03
N ARG A 86 5.39 21.07 1.88
CA ARG A 86 4.61 20.61 0.72
C ARG A 86 3.94 19.26 0.99
N ARG A 87 4.63 18.38 1.72
CA ARG A 87 4.09 17.06 2.12
C ARG A 87 2.99 17.18 3.18
N LEU A 88 2.95 18.28 3.92
CA LEU A 88 1.92 18.56 4.93
C LEU A 88 0.65 19.19 4.35
N ILE A 89 0.61 19.58 3.07
CA ILE A 89 -0.56 20.24 2.44
C ILE A 89 -1.84 19.43 2.68
N VAL A 90 -1.80 18.12 2.43
CA VAL A 90 -2.98 17.25 2.61
C VAL A 90 -3.32 17.05 4.09
N THR A 91 -2.31 16.83 4.93
CA THR A 91 -2.47 16.64 6.39
C THR A 91 -3.14 17.86 7.03
N TYR A 92 -2.73 19.07 6.65
CA TYR A 92 -3.34 20.31 7.12
C TYR A 92 -4.72 20.54 6.52
N GLY A 93 -4.95 20.15 5.26
CA GLY A 93 -6.29 20.08 4.69
C GLY A 93 -7.24 19.20 5.54
N ASP A 94 -6.78 18.01 5.92
CA ASP A 94 -7.53 17.07 6.75
C ASP A 94 -7.78 17.63 8.16
N LEU A 95 -6.76 18.21 8.81
CA LEU A 95 -6.88 18.83 10.12
C LEU A 95 -7.87 20.00 10.11
N ALA A 96 -7.82 20.87 9.10
CA ALA A 96 -8.76 21.98 8.98
C ALA A 96 -10.20 21.49 8.84
N TRP A 97 -10.44 20.44 8.03
CA TRP A 97 -11.76 19.82 7.89
C TRP A 97 -12.27 19.24 9.21
N LEU A 98 -11.45 18.43 9.90
CA LEU A 98 -11.84 17.81 11.17
C LEU A 98 -12.11 18.84 12.27
N LYS A 99 -11.22 19.81 12.40
CA LYS A 99 -11.32 20.86 13.42
C LYS A 99 -12.56 21.74 13.19
N TYR A 100 -12.85 22.08 11.93
CA TYR A 100 -14.08 22.78 11.56
C TYR A 100 -15.35 22.05 12.04
N GLN A 101 -15.40 20.72 11.92
CA GLN A 101 -16.54 19.90 12.39
C GLN A 101 -16.68 19.92 13.92
N THR A 102 -15.58 20.13 14.66
CA THR A 102 -15.58 20.23 16.12
C THR A 102 -15.77 21.66 16.64
N GLY A 103 -15.90 22.66 15.75
CA GLY A 103 -15.99 24.08 16.11
C GLY A 103 -14.66 24.73 16.52
N ASP A 104 -13.55 24.02 16.40
CA ASP A 104 -12.19 24.53 16.60
C ASP A 104 -11.62 24.99 15.24
N TYR A 105 -11.18 26.24 15.14
CA TYR A 105 -10.70 26.81 13.88
C TYR A 105 -9.18 27.04 13.83
N THR A 106 -8.44 26.53 14.82
CA THR A 106 -6.97 26.75 14.96
C THR A 106 -6.17 26.32 13.73
N HIS A 107 -6.57 25.23 13.07
CA HIS A 107 -5.82 24.65 11.95
C HIS A 107 -6.26 25.15 10.57
N CYS A 108 -7.34 25.93 10.48
CA CYS A 108 -7.76 26.54 9.21
C CYS A 108 -6.71 27.54 8.69
N CYS A 109 -6.13 28.36 9.57
CA CYS A 109 -5.14 29.38 9.20
C CYS A 109 -3.83 28.79 8.65
N PRO A 110 -3.19 27.80 9.31
CA PRO A 110 -2.04 27.09 8.75
C PRO A 110 -2.31 26.51 7.36
N SER A 111 -3.45 25.84 7.14
CA SER A 111 -3.79 25.25 5.83
C SER A 111 -3.90 26.29 4.74
N PHE A 112 -4.57 27.42 5.01
CA PHE A 112 -4.67 28.52 4.05
C PHE A 112 -3.32 29.19 3.80
N SER A 113 -2.45 29.30 4.82
CA SER A 113 -1.11 29.86 4.65
C SER A 113 -0.22 28.99 3.76
N LEU A 114 -0.26 27.67 3.91
CA LEU A 114 0.47 26.76 3.02
C LEU A 114 -0.04 26.85 1.58
N GLN A 115 -1.36 26.89 1.37
CA GLN A 115 -1.94 27.04 0.04
C GLN A 115 -1.52 28.37 -0.62
N ALA A 116 -1.47 29.46 0.15
CA ALA A 116 -1.01 30.76 -0.34
C ALA A 116 0.51 30.80 -0.60
N LYS A 117 1.31 30.10 0.22
CA LYS A 117 2.77 30.00 0.09
C LYS A 117 3.18 29.19 -1.13
N TYR A 118 2.40 28.16 -1.48
CA TYR A 118 2.64 27.29 -2.62
C TYR A 118 1.47 27.33 -3.61
N PRO A 119 1.28 28.43 -4.36
CA PRO A 119 0.25 28.50 -5.37
C PRO A 119 0.58 27.54 -6.51
N THR A 120 -0.42 26.84 -7.02
CA THR A 120 -0.30 26.08 -8.27
C THR A 120 -0.58 27.02 -9.44
N GLY A 121 0.16 26.88 -10.55
CA GLY A 121 0.00 27.76 -11.72
C GLY A 121 -1.37 27.67 -12.42
N SER A 122 -2.19 26.68 -12.06
CA SER A 122 -3.57 26.48 -12.51
C SER A 122 -4.39 25.86 -11.37
N SER A 123 -5.69 26.15 -11.33
CA SER A 123 -6.63 25.51 -10.40
C SER A 123 -6.80 24.01 -10.63
N THR A 124 -6.40 23.50 -11.81
CA THR A 124 -6.51 22.09 -12.18
C THR A 124 -5.25 21.27 -11.91
N VAL A 125 -4.09 21.93 -11.77
CA VAL A 125 -2.81 21.26 -11.53
C VAL A 125 -2.55 21.27 -10.03
N LEU A 126 -2.27 20.09 -9.47
CA LEU A 126 -1.92 19.92 -8.05
C LEU A 126 -0.40 19.80 -7.89
N HIS A 127 0.08 20.01 -6.66
CA HIS A 127 1.47 19.69 -6.30
C HIS A 127 1.74 18.19 -6.46
N PRO A 128 2.98 17.79 -6.81
CA PRO A 128 3.33 16.38 -6.94
C PRO A 128 3.12 15.61 -5.63
N GLU A 129 3.36 16.23 -4.47
CA GLU A 129 3.09 15.63 -3.15
C GLU A 129 1.61 15.36 -2.93
N VAL A 130 0.74 16.26 -3.40
CA VAL A 130 -0.71 16.05 -3.33
C VAL A 130 -1.13 14.92 -4.27
N TYR A 131 -0.62 14.89 -5.50
CA TYR A 131 -0.86 13.77 -6.42
C TYR A 131 -0.38 12.44 -5.84
N GLY A 132 0.81 12.41 -5.27
CA GLY A 132 1.37 11.25 -4.61
C GLY A 132 0.51 10.74 -3.46
N GLU A 133 0.08 11.63 -2.57
CA GLU A 133 -0.81 11.30 -1.46
C GLU A 133 -2.19 10.79 -1.93
N LYS A 134 -2.74 11.37 -3.02
CA LYS A 134 -3.94 10.84 -3.68
C LYS A 134 -3.71 9.43 -4.20
N GLY A 135 -2.59 9.21 -4.89
CA GLY A 135 -2.19 7.91 -5.43
C GLY A 135 -2.12 6.85 -4.35
N TRP A 136 -1.42 7.14 -3.25
CA TRP A 136 -1.31 6.24 -2.12
C TRP A 136 -2.64 5.97 -1.42
N THR A 137 -3.49 6.98 -1.29
CA THR A 137 -4.81 6.85 -0.66
C THR A 137 -5.70 5.94 -1.50
N TYR A 138 -5.81 6.21 -2.81
CA TYR A 138 -6.55 5.35 -3.74
C TYR A 138 -6.04 3.91 -3.76
N LEU A 139 -4.72 3.71 -3.74
CA LEU A 139 -4.09 2.39 -3.74
C LEU A 139 -4.38 1.56 -2.48
N LYS A 140 -4.63 2.21 -1.34
CA LYS A 140 -4.90 1.54 -0.06
C LYS A 140 -6.38 1.24 0.13
N PHE A 141 -7.25 2.15 -0.28
CA PHE A 141 -8.68 2.08 -0.01
C PHE A 141 -9.35 0.90 -0.70
N ARG A 142 -9.32 0.85 -2.05
CA ARG A 142 -9.99 -0.23 -2.79
C ARG A 142 -9.36 -0.51 -4.14
N LYS A 143 -9.52 -1.75 -4.60
CA LYS A 143 -8.99 -2.22 -5.89
C LYS A 143 -9.53 -1.44 -7.09
N SER A 144 -10.79 -1.02 -7.07
CA SER A 144 -11.39 -0.24 -8.16
C SER A 144 -10.78 1.16 -8.31
N TYR A 145 -10.05 1.66 -7.31
CA TYR A 145 -9.34 2.93 -7.41
C TYR A 145 -7.90 2.80 -7.91
N TYR A 146 -7.42 1.58 -8.22
CA TYR A 146 -6.07 1.43 -8.73
C TYR A 146 -5.80 2.21 -10.03
N PRO A 147 -6.73 2.30 -11.01
CA PRO A 147 -6.53 3.19 -12.16
C PRO A 147 -6.35 4.66 -11.76
N LYS A 148 -7.19 5.16 -10.85
CA LYS A 148 -7.05 6.53 -10.30
C LYS A 148 -5.70 6.72 -9.60
N ALA A 149 -5.21 5.69 -8.89
CA ALA A 149 -3.91 5.74 -8.24
C ALA A 149 -2.76 5.86 -9.25
N ILE A 150 -2.80 5.07 -10.33
CA ILE A 150 -1.81 5.13 -11.41
C ILE A 150 -1.80 6.52 -12.06
N ASP A 151 -2.97 7.07 -12.36
CA ASP A 151 -3.08 8.41 -12.96
C ASP A 151 -2.52 9.49 -12.05
N CYS A 152 -2.74 9.37 -10.73
CA CYS A 152 -2.16 10.29 -9.76
C CYS A 152 -0.63 10.18 -9.70
N PHE A 153 -0.08 8.96 -9.65
CA PHE A 153 1.38 8.80 -9.65
C PHE A 153 2.02 9.27 -10.97
N ARG A 154 1.39 9.03 -12.12
CA ARG A 154 1.83 9.62 -13.40
C ARG A 154 1.80 11.14 -13.35
N LYS A 155 0.71 11.70 -12.79
CA LYS A 155 0.54 13.09 -12.32
C LYS A 155 1.80 13.66 -11.66
N ALA A 156 2.22 12.98 -10.60
CA ALA A 156 3.37 13.37 -9.80
C ALA A 156 4.69 13.22 -10.57
N LEU A 157 4.85 12.14 -11.34
CA LEU A 157 6.06 11.84 -12.11
C LEU A 157 6.27 12.75 -13.32
N GLU A 158 5.22 13.33 -13.89
CA GLU A 158 5.33 14.38 -14.90
C GLU A 158 6.05 15.63 -14.34
N LEU A 159 5.90 15.89 -13.04
CA LEU A 159 6.49 17.03 -12.34
C LEU A 159 7.82 16.67 -11.67
N GLN A 160 7.97 15.44 -11.18
CA GLN A 160 9.16 14.92 -10.48
C GLN A 160 9.54 13.51 -11.00
N PRO A 161 10.19 13.39 -12.16
CA PRO A 161 10.43 12.11 -12.82
C PRO A 161 11.34 11.14 -12.05
N GLU A 162 12.25 11.66 -11.23
CA GLU A 162 13.23 10.89 -10.45
C GLU A 162 12.80 10.67 -8.99
N ASP A 163 11.60 11.10 -8.58
CA ASP A 163 11.17 10.90 -7.20
C ASP A 163 10.98 9.42 -6.90
N SER A 164 11.72 8.94 -5.89
CA SER A 164 11.75 7.52 -5.52
C SER A 164 10.38 7.01 -5.04
N GLU A 165 9.63 7.84 -4.32
CA GLU A 165 8.34 7.46 -3.73
C GLU A 165 7.25 7.37 -4.80
N TRP A 166 7.20 8.32 -5.74
CA TRP A 166 6.23 8.29 -6.84
C TRP A 166 6.53 7.16 -7.82
N ASN A 167 7.81 6.88 -8.08
CA ASN A 167 8.20 5.75 -8.91
C ASN A 167 7.81 4.40 -8.26
N ALA A 168 8.03 4.26 -6.95
CA ALA A 168 7.62 3.08 -6.19
C ALA A 168 6.09 2.93 -6.15
N GLY A 169 5.36 4.00 -5.87
CA GLY A 169 3.89 4.02 -5.86
C GLY A 169 3.30 3.61 -7.22
N CYS A 170 3.82 4.18 -8.31
CA CYS A 170 3.42 3.82 -9.67
C CYS A 170 3.71 2.34 -9.97
N ALA A 171 4.89 1.85 -9.62
CA ALA A 171 5.29 0.45 -9.82
C ALA A 171 4.35 -0.52 -9.08
N ILE A 172 4.02 -0.22 -7.82
CA ILE A 172 3.13 -1.04 -7.00
C ILE A 172 1.70 -1.03 -7.55
N ALA A 173 1.21 0.14 -7.97
CA ALA A 173 -0.12 0.27 -8.55
C ALA A 173 -0.24 -0.53 -9.84
N LEU A 174 0.72 -0.38 -10.77
CA LEU A 174 0.77 -1.13 -12.02
C LEU A 174 0.90 -2.64 -11.79
N TYR A 175 1.73 -3.09 -10.84
CA TYR A 175 1.84 -4.51 -10.53
C TYR A 175 0.50 -5.14 -10.10
N ARG A 176 -0.35 -4.36 -9.42
CA ARG A 176 -1.64 -4.85 -8.89
C ARG A 176 -2.77 -4.85 -9.92
N THR A 177 -2.66 -4.06 -10.99
CA THR A 177 -3.67 -3.94 -12.04
C THR A 177 -3.31 -4.68 -13.31
N GLU A 178 -2.02 -4.68 -13.67
CA GLU A 178 -1.58 -5.12 -14.97
C GLU A 178 -0.72 -6.39 -14.85
N PRO A 179 -1.13 -7.50 -15.49
CA PRO A 179 -0.29 -8.69 -15.57
C PRO A 179 0.96 -8.46 -16.44
N GLU A 180 0.95 -7.42 -17.29
CA GLU A 180 1.86 -7.25 -18.43
C GLU A 180 3.07 -6.32 -18.22
N SER A 181 3.71 -5.98 -19.36
CA SER A 181 4.93 -5.20 -19.58
C SER A 181 5.06 -3.86 -18.81
N PRO A 182 4.02 -3.03 -18.62
CA PRO A 182 4.20 -1.72 -17.98
C PRO A 182 4.64 -1.81 -16.52
N ALA A 183 4.11 -2.77 -15.77
CA ALA A 183 4.54 -3.03 -14.39
C ALA A 183 6.03 -3.42 -14.33
N PHE A 184 6.49 -4.25 -15.27
CA PHE A 184 7.90 -4.67 -15.36
C PHE A 184 8.83 -3.48 -15.61
N LYS A 185 8.47 -2.62 -16.58
CA LYS A 185 9.24 -1.40 -16.90
C LYS A 185 9.31 -0.45 -15.71
N GLN A 186 8.17 -0.18 -15.06
CA GLN A 186 8.12 0.74 -13.94
C GLN A 186 8.83 0.19 -12.69
N LEU A 187 8.75 -1.12 -12.43
CA LEU A 187 9.51 -1.76 -11.34
C LEU A 187 11.03 -1.62 -11.56
N ARG A 188 11.51 -1.88 -12.79
CA ARG A 188 12.92 -1.67 -13.12
C ARG A 188 13.33 -0.21 -12.96
N ARG A 189 12.48 0.73 -13.37
CA ARG A 189 12.75 2.16 -13.21
C ARG A 189 12.83 2.56 -11.74
N ALA A 190 11.88 2.13 -10.92
CA ALA A 190 11.90 2.41 -9.49
C ALA A 190 13.16 1.83 -8.81
N LEU A 191 13.58 0.62 -9.20
CA LEU A 191 14.80 -0.01 -8.69
C LEU A 191 16.11 0.57 -9.25
N GLN A 192 16.07 1.35 -10.34
CA GLN A 192 17.23 2.15 -10.75
C GLN A 192 17.42 3.36 -9.84
N ILE A 193 16.33 3.94 -9.34
CA ILE A 193 16.34 5.11 -8.47
C ILE A 193 16.63 4.70 -7.02
N ASN A 194 15.94 3.66 -6.53
CA ASN A 194 16.17 3.06 -5.22
C ASN A 194 16.46 1.55 -5.37
N PRO A 195 17.74 1.15 -5.49
CA PRO A 195 18.11 -0.24 -5.77
C PRO A 195 17.88 -1.20 -4.61
N ASP A 196 17.65 -0.68 -3.40
CA ASP A 196 17.59 -1.44 -2.17
C ASP A 196 16.17 -1.49 -1.57
N ASP A 197 15.14 -1.24 -2.37
CA ASP A 197 13.75 -1.49 -1.97
C ASP A 197 13.42 -2.99 -2.05
N GLY A 198 13.46 -3.69 -0.91
CA GLY A 198 13.22 -5.13 -0.83
C GLY A 198 11.83 -5.55 -1.32
N VAL A 199 10.83 -4.69 -1.13
CA VAL A 199 9.46 -4.95 -1.60
C VAL A 199 9.41 -4.94 -3.13
N LEU A 200 9.99 -3.92 -3.76
CA LEU A 200 10.02 -3.82 -5.23
C LEU A 200 10.91 -4.90 -5.86
N LEU A 201 12.04 -5.25 -5.23
CA LEU A 201 12.88 -6.39 -5.64
C LEU A 201 12.06 -7.69 -5.69
N SER A 202 11.31 -7.97 -4.62
CA SER A 202 10.46 -9.17 -4.53
C SER A 202 9.32 -9.16 -5.56
N MET A 203 8.76 -7.99 -5.87
CA MET A 203 7.72 -7.84 -6.89
C MET A 203 8.27 -8.02 -8.31
N LEU A 204 9.46 -7.50 -8.59
CA LEU A 204 10.14 -7.70 -9.87
C LEU A 204 10.51 -9.17 -10.08
N ALA A 205 11.00 -9.85 -9.05
CA ALA A 205 11.27 -11.30 -9.09
C ALA A 205 10.03 -12.10 -9.50
N LEU A 206 8.86 -11.81 -8.92
CA LEU A 206 7.61 -12.46 -9.29
C LEU A 206 7.20 -12.19 -10.74
N LYS A 207 7.51 -11.01 -11.30
CA LYS A 207 7.30 -10.71 -12.73
C LYS A 207 8.28 -11.47 -13.62
N LEU A 208 9.55 -11.58 -13.22
CA LEU A 208 10.56 -12.33 -13.96
C LEU A 208 10.23 -13.83 -14.05
N VAL A 209 9.67 -14.41 -12.99
CA VAL A 209 9.16 -15.80 -13.04
C VAL A 209 8.07 -15.96 -14.09
N ALA A 210 7.15 -14.99 -14.23
CA ALA A 210 6.14 -15.03 -15.28
C ALA A 210 6.72 -14.91 -16.70
N TYR A 211 7.94 -14.38 -16.84
CA TYR A 211 8.71 -14.33 -18.08
C TYR A 211 9.74 -15.47 -18.21
N ASN A 212 9.66 -16.53 -17.39
CA ASN A 212 10.58 -17.67 -17.35
C ASN A 212 12.05 -17.29 -17.08
N LYS A 213 12.32 -16.14 -16.44
CA LYS A 213 13.67 -15.69 -16.07
C LYS A 213 13.99 -16.05 -14.61
N HIS A 214 14.06 -17.34 -14.33
CA HIS A 214 14.16 -17.86 -12.95
C HIS A 214 15.44 -17.45 -12.22
N GLN A 215 16.61 -17.54 -12.87
CA GLN A 215 17.90 -17.20 -12.25
C GLN A 215 18.02 -15.71 -11.89
N GLU A 216 17.52 -14.83 -12.75
CA GLU A 216 17.47 -13.39 -12.45
C GLU A 216 16.53 -13.13 -11.26
N ALA A 217 15.39 -13.83 -11.20
CA ALA A 217 14.43 -13.69 -10.11
C ALA A 217 15.00 -14.16 -8.76
N GLU A 218 15.77 -15.25 -8.75
CA GLU A 218 16.43 -15.79 -7.55
C GLU A 218 17.39 -14.77 -6.94
N GLY A 219 18.28 -14.18 -7.75
CA GLY A 219 19.21 -13.15 -7.27
C GLY A 219 18.50 -11.90 -6.68
N LEU A 220 17.34 -11.52 -7.22
CA LEU A 220 16.55 -10.43 -6.65
C LEU A 220 15.89 -10.82 -5.32
N VAL A 221 15.42 -12.06 -5.18
CA VAL A 221 14.84 -12.57 -3.92
C VAL A 221 15.90 -12.66 -2.83
N GLU A 222 17.08 -13.17 -3.13
CA GLU A 222 18.21 -13.20 -2.21
C GLU A 222 18.60 -11.79 -1.76
N LYS A 223 18.68 -10.85 -2.71
CA LYS A 223 18.94 -9.44 -2.39
C LYS A 223 17.86 -8.85 -1.48
N ALA A 224 16.58 -9.09 -1.78
CA ALA A 224 15.47 -8.58 -0.98
C ALA A 224 15.51 -9.09 0.47
N LEU A 225 15.72 -10.41 0.66
CA LEU A 225 15.84 -11.01 1.98
C LEU A 225 17.10 -10.56 2.74
N LYS A 226 18.18 -10.21 2.03
CA LYS A 226 19.40 -9.69 2.67
C LYS A 226 19.21 -8.28 3.22
N ILE A 227 18.50 -7.42 2.49
CA ILE A 227 18.26 -6.02 2.89
C ILE A 227 17.21 -5.95 3.99
N GLU A 228 16.10 -6.67 3.80
CA GLU A 228 14.91 -6.55 4.66
C GLU A 228 14.43 -7.94 5.13
N PRO A 229 15.26 -8.69 5.90
CA PRO A 229 15.03 -10.09 6.23
C PRO A 229 13.74 -10.35 7.01
N ASP A 230 13.26 -9.36 7.77
CA ASP A 230 12.09 -9.45 8.64
C ASP A 230 10.93 -8.54 8.18
N HIS A 231 11.02 -7.93 7.00
CA HIS A 231 9.97 -7.04 6.50
C HIS A 231 8.77 -7.86 6.00
N PRO A 232 7.56 -7.71 6.58
CA PRO A 232 6.45 -8.62 6.29
C PRO A 232 5.97 -8.57 4.84
N HIS A 233 6.13 -7.44 4.15
CA HIS A 233 5.83 -7.38 2.71
C HIS A 233 6.90 -8.05 1.84
N VAL A 234 8.16 -8.09 2.27
CA VAL A 234 9.19 -8.86 1.55
C VAL A 234 8.87 -10.33 1.70
N MET A 235 8.72 -10.79 2.95
CA MET A 235 8.38 -12.18 3.27
C MET A 235 7.14 -12.67 2.54
N ARG A 236 6.07 -11.86 2.41
CA ARG A 236 4.84 -12.32 1.72
C ARG A 236 5.05 -12.51 0.21
N TYR A 237 5.85 -11.66 -0.44
CA TYR A 237 6.11 -11.76 -1.88
C TYR A 237 7.13 -12.86 -2.17
N VAL A 238 8.17 -12.98 -1.35
CA VAL A 238 9.14 -14.08 -1.43
C VAL A 238 8.47 -15.43 -1.12
N GLY A 239 7.60 -15.51 -0.12
CA GLY A 239 6.83 -16.72 0.15
C GLY A 239 5.96 -17.13 -1.05
N LYS A 240 5.34 -16.17 -1.73
CA LYS A 240 4.64 -16.45 -3.00
C LYS A 240 5.60 -16.94 -4.10
N TYR A 241 6.80 -16.38 -4.19
CA TYR A 241 7.84 -16.81 -5.15
C TYR A 241 8.24 -18.26 -4.89
N LEU A 242 8.61 -18.61 -3.66
CA LEU A 242 9.01 -19.97 -3.24
C LEU A 242 7.92 -20.99 -3.56
N ARG A 243 6.65 -20.65 -3.29
CA ARG A 243 5.50 -21.50 -3.63
C ARG A 243 5.39 -21.74 -5.14
N ILE A 244 5.69 -20.74 -5.97
CA ILE A 244 5.64 -20.89 -7.44
C ILE A 244 6.81 -21.76 -7.94
N GLN A 245 7.99 -21.69 -7.30
CA GLN A 245 9.12 -22.58 -7.60
C GLN A 245 8.91 -24.02 -7.10
N GLY A 246 7.90 -24.26 -6.27
CA GLY A 246 7.61 -25.58 -5.68
C GLY A 246 8.25 -25.82 -4.32
N GLU A 247 8.96 -24.82 -3.77
CA GLU A 247 9.59 -24.83 -2.45
C GLU A 247 8.56 -24.54 -1.34
N ASN A 248 7.56 -25.43 -1.23
CA ASN A 248 6.39 -25.21 -0.38
C ASN A 248 6.73 -25.16 1.11
N GLU A 249 7.65 -26.01 1.59
CA GLU A 249 8.07 -26.04 3.00
C GLU A 249 8.74 -24.73 3.42
N GLN A 250 9.67 -24.21 2.61
CA GLN A 250 10.33 -22.94 2.87
C GLN A 250 9.34 -21.77 2.80
N SER A 251 8.41 -21.81 1.83
CA SER A 251 7.33 -20.83 1.73
C SER A 251 6.48 -20.79 3.01
N ILE A 252 6.10 -21.96 3.55
CA ILE A 252 5.31 -22.05 4.79
C ILE A 252 6.07 -21.46 5.98
N ASP A 253 7.35 -21.79 6.15
CA ASP A 253 8.17 -21.26 7.24
C ASP A 253 8.25 -19.72 7.18
N LEU A 254 8.60 -19.19 6.00
CA LEU A 254 8.74 -17.75 5.80
C LEU A 254 7.40 -17.01 6.01
N LEU A 255 6.28 -17.57 5.52
CA LEU A 255 4.96 -16.97 5.68
C LEU A 255 4.46 -17.04 7.13
N LYS A 256 4.86 -18.06 7.92
CA LYS A 256 4.57 -18.11 9.36
C LYS A 256 5.31 -17.02 10.12
N ARG A 257 6.60 -16.82 9.84
CA ARG A 257 7.37 -15.68 10.38
C ARG A 257 6.73 -14.35 10.03
N ALA A 258 6.23 -14.20 8.80
CA ALA A 258 5.50 -13.00 8.38
C ALA A 258 4.20 -12.78 9.18
N LEU A 259 3.47 -13.85 9.54
CA LEU A 259 2.27 -13.76 10.39
C LEU A 259 2.57 -13.35 11.83
N GLU A 260 3.75 -13.67 12.36
CA GLU A 260 4.14 -13.20 13.70
C GLU A 260 4.16 -11.67 13.79
N ARG A 261 4.45 -11.01 12.66
CA ARG A 261 4.49 -9.54 12.51
C ARG A 261 3.15 -8.95 12.06
N SER A 262 2.44 -9.61 11.13
CA SER A 262 1.13 -9.15 10.63
C SER A 262 0.09 -10.26 10.75
N LYS A 263 -0.38 -10.48 11.98
CA LYS A 263 -1.26 -11.61 12.37
C LYS A 263 -2.57 -11.67 11.58
N LYS A 264 -3.09 -10.51 11.19
CA LYS A 264 -4.39 -10.37 10.52
C LYS A 264 -4.26 -10.22 8.99
N SER A 265 -3.08 -10.45 8.42
CA SER A 265 -2.87 -10.31 6.98
C SER A 265 -3.62 -11.37 6.17
N ALA A 266 -4.75 -11.00 5.57
CA ALA A 266 -5.52 -11.87 4.69
C ALA A 266 -4.69 -12.42 3.52
N PHE A 267 -3.73 -11.63 3.03
CA PHE A 267 -2.82 -12.07 1.96
C PHE A 267 -1.93 -13.23 2.42
N ILE A 268 -1.32 -13.13 3.60
CA ILE A 268 -0.41 -14.16 4.11
C ILE A 268 -1.19 -15.44 4.42
N HIS A 269 -2.36 -15.33 5.07
CA HIS A 269 -3.27 -16.46 5.27
C HIS A 269 -3.65 -17.15 3.97
N HIS A 270 -3.98 -16.38 2.92
CA HIS A 270 -4.27 -16.94 1.61
C HIS A 270 -3.06 -17.67 0.99
N GLN A 271 -1.84 -17.11 1.08
CA GLN A 271 -0.65 -17.81 0.57
C GLN A 271 -0.37 -19.10 1.35
N LEU A 272 -0.50 -19.10 2.68
CA LEU A 272 -0.37 -20.31 3.50
C LEU A 272 -1.40 -21.37 3.11
N ALA A 273 -2.66 -20.98 2.94
CA ALA A 273 -3.72 -21.89 2.49
C ALA A 273 -3.37 -22.54 1.13
N MET A 274 -2.80 -21.77 0.19
CA MET A 274 -2.31 -22.30 -1.09
C MET A 274 -1.15 -23.27 -0.92
N CYS A 275 -0.19 -22.99 -0.02
CA CYS A 275 0.91 -23.92 0.27
C CYS A 275 0.40 -25.24 0.87
N TYR A 276 -0.48 -25.17 1.87
CA TYR A 276 -1.03 -26.37 2.51
C TYR A 276 -1.89 -27.19 1.55
N LYS A 277 -2.67 -26.54 0.67
CA LYS A 277 -3.41 -27.21 -0.40
C LYS A 277 -2.45 -27.99 -1.30
N LYS A 278 -1.35 -27.36 -1.74
CA LYS A 278 -0.35 -27.98 -2.61
C LYS A 278 0.35 -29.17 -1.93
N LYS A 279 0.73 -29.02 -0.67
CA LYS A 279 1.32 -30.11 0.13
C LYS A 279 0.37 -31.31 0.24
N LYS A 280 -0.90 -31.08 0.55
CA LYS A 280 -1.92 -32.14 0.61
C LYS A 280 -2.09 -32.85 -0.74
N THR A 281 -2.08 -32.11 -1.85
CA THR A 281 -2.16 -32.73 -3.18
C THR A 281 -0.93 -33.58 -3.50
N ASP A 282 0.27 -33.12 -3.13
CA ASP A 282 1.52 -33.84 -3.39
C ASP A 282 1.65 -35.10 -2.50
N GLU A 283 1.07 -35.10 -1.30
CA GLU A 283 0.96 -36.29 -0.44
C GLU A 283 -0.06 -37.30 -0.99
N GLN A 284 -1.15 -36.83 -1.60
CA GLN A 284 -2.17 -37.69 -2.22
C GLN A 284 -1.67 -38.37 -3.50
N THR A 285 -0.88 -37.67 -4.32
CA THR A 285 -0.29 -38.26 -5.54
C THR A 285 0.84 -39.23 -5.24
N LYS A 286 1.51 -39.10 -4.09
CA LYS A 286 2.56 -40.03 -3.64
C LYS A 286 2.04 -41.31 -3.00
N LYS A 287 0.75 -41.39 -2.61
CA LYS A 287 0.13 -42.66 -2.21
C LYS A 287 -0.18 -43.46 -3.48
N PRO A 288 0.41 -44.65 -3.70
CA PRO A 288 0.02 -45.51 -4.82
C PRO A 288 -1.49 -45.78 -4.73
N PHE A 289 -2.17 -45.87 -5.86
CA PHE A 289 -3.53 -46.40 -5.96
C PHE A 289 -3.52 -47.87 -5.50
N ASP A 290 -3.53 -48.10 -4.20
CA ASP A 290 -3.70 -49.43 -3.63
C ASP A 290 -5.20 -49.74 -3.60
N LYS A 291 -5.77 -49.99 -4.77
CA LYS A 291 -7.10 -50.58 -4.91
C LYS A 291 -7.08 -51.73 -5.93
N GLN A 292 -7.05 -52.92 -5.33
CA GLN A 292 -7.66 -54.17 -5.80
C GLN A 292 -7.04 -54.85 -7.02
N ASN A 293 -5.91 -55.51 -6.80
CA ASN A 293 -5.67 -56.81 -7.43
C ASN A 293 -5.87 -57.91 -6.37
N LYS A 294 -7.12 -58.12 -5.92
CA LYS A 294 -7.47 -59.41 -5.31
C LYS A 294 -7.74 -60.36 -6.46
N GLY A 295 -6.66 -61.00 -6.93
CA GLY A 295 -6.78 -62.25 -7.66
C GLY A 295 -7.63 -63.19 -6.81
N THR A 296 -8.76 -63.61 -7.37
CA THR A 296 -9.40 -64.85 -6.93
C THR A 296 -9.16 -65.81 -8.06
N HIS A 297 -8.24 -66.73 -7.79
CA HIS A 297 -7.88 -67.84 -8.64
C HIS A 297 -9.13 -68.63 -9.05
N ILE A 298 -9.18 -68.93 -10.33
CA ILE A 298 -9.87 -70.09 -10.89
C ILE A 298 -9.32 -71.34 -10.18
N LEU A 299 -10.20 -72.17 -9.61
CA LEU A 299 -9.92 -73.57 -9.33
C LEU A 299 -11.12 -74.42 -9.78
N VAL A 300 -10.84 -75.17 -10.85
CA VAL A 300 -11.42 -76.44 -11.37
C VAL A 300 -12.93 -76.49 -11.58
#